data_AF-A0A9X9X7I9-F1
#
_entry.id   AF-A0A9X9X7I9-F1
#
_cell.length_a   1.000
_cell.length_b   1.000
_cell.length_c   1.000
_cell.angle_alpha   90.00
_cell.angle_beta   90.00
_cell.angle_gamma   90.00
#
_symmetry.space_group_name_H-M   'P 1'
#
loop_
_entity.id
_entity.type
_entity.pdbx_description
1 polymer ?
#
loop_
_entity_poly.entity_id
_entity_poly.type
_entity_poly.pdbx_seq_one_letter_code
_entity_poly.pdbx_strand_id
1 'polypeptide(L)' 'MWNEPYLETCCRSALHRLTLVGPHGRPPGLKDGPCLMRLTTMGLARPREDGRFEITDAGRARHRSEILKRQAA' A
#
# COMPACT_ATOMS: atom_id res chain seq x y z
N MET A 1 -19.52 0.13 -14.16
CA MET A 1 -18.13 -0.34 -14.28
C MET A 1 -17.24 0.80 -13.81
N TRP A 2 -16.85 0.80 -12.54
CA TRP A 2 -16.10 1.91 -11.93
C TRP A 2 -14.60 1.61 -12.11
N ASN A 3 -13.96 2.24 -13.10
CA ASN A 3 -12.51 2.32 -13.13
C ASN A 3 -12.12 3.34 -12.07
N GLU A 4 -11.92 2.93 -10.81
CA GLU A 4 -11.38 3.81 -9.77
C GLU A 4 -9.88 4.02 -10.07
N PRO A 5 -9.48 5.14 -10.73
CA PRO A 5 -8.09 5.34 -11.13
C PRO A 5 -7.24 5.80 -9.94
N TYR A 6 -7.90 6.23 -8.85
CA TYR A 6 -7.29 6.94 -7.75
C TYR A 6 -7.43 6.15 -6.45
N LEU A 7 -6.32 6.06 -5.72
CA LEU A 7 -6.33 5.61 -4.34
C LEU A 7 -7.04 6.66 -3.48
N GLU A 8 -8.03 6.22 -2.70
CA GLU A 8 -8.60 7.06 -1.64
C GLU A 8 -7.51 7.55 -0.68
N THR A 9 -7.73 8.70 -0.06
CA THR A 9 -6.75 9.33 0.84
C THR A 9 -6.29 8.41 1.98
N CYS A 10 -7.19 7.56 2.50
CA CYS A 10 -6.86 6.56 3.52
C CYS A 10 -5.92 5.47 2.99
N CYS A 11 -6.13 5.00 1.76
CA CYS A 11 -5.31 3.99 1.11
C CYS A 11 -3.94 4.55 0.70
N ARG A 12 -3.87 5.82 0.26
CA ARG A 12 -2.57 6.52 0.06
C ARG A 12 -1.76 6.58 1.35
N SER A 13 -2.41 6.90 2.47
CA SER A 13 -1.75 6.95 3.78
C SER A 13 -1.25 5.56 4.23
N ALA A 14 -2.03 4.51 4.01
CA ALA A 14 -1.63 3.13 4.30
C ALA A 14 -0.44 2.69 3.43
N LEU A 15 -0.48 2.99 2.13
CA LEU A 15 0.62 2.71 1.20
C LEU A 15 1.91 3.45 1.60
N HIS A 16 1.80 4.71 2.01
CA HIS A 16 2.93 5.46 2.55
C HIS A 16 3.51 4.79 3.81
N ARG A 17 2.66 4.38 4.76
CA ARG A 17 3.14 3.69 5.97
C ARG A 17 3.85 2.38 5.67
N LEU A 18 3.43 1.62 4.65
CA LEU A 18 4.16 0.41 4.24
C LEU A 18 5.59 0.72 3.76
N THR A 19 5.81 1.86 3.09
CA THR A 19 7.18 2.29 2.71
C THR A 19 8.04 2.65 3.91
N LEU A 20 7.46 3.22 4.96
CA LEU A 20 8.18 3.63 6.17
C LEU A 20 8.58 2.44 7.05
N VAL A 21 7.71 1.43 7.16
CA VAL A 21 7.96 0.24 7.99
C VAL A 21 8.99 -0.69 7.34
N GLY A 22 9.09 -0.67 6.01
CA GLY A 22 10.10 -1.42 5.26
C GLY A 22 10.05 -2.93 5.54
N PRO A 23 11.20 -3.59 5.76
CA PRO A 23 11.28 -5.05 5.85
C PRO A 23 10.63 -5.63 7.12
N HIS A 24 10.36 -4.82 8.14
CA HIS A 24 9.70 -5.27 9.36
C HIS A 24 8.23 -5.63 9.16
N GLY A 25 7.60 -5.12 8.09
CA GLY A 25 6.18 -5.32 7.80
C GLY A 25 5.24 -4.63 8.79
N ARG A 26 4.09 -4.20 8.30
CA ARG A 26 3.06 -3.52 9.10
C ARG A 26 2.18 -4.55 9.82
N PRO A 27 2.02 -4.47 11.15
CA PRO A 27 1.27 -5.48 11.89
C PRO A 27 -0.25 -5.40 11.61
N PRO A 28 -0.98 -6.52 11.79
CA PRO A 28 -2.44 -6.54 11.73
C PRO A 28 -3.05 -5.83 12.95
N GLY A 29 -4.37 -5.63 12.92
CA GLY A 29 -5.12 -5.04 14.05
C GLY A 29 -5.02 -3.51 14.19
N LEU A 30 -4.25 -2.85 13.32
CA LEU A 30 -4.23 -1.38 13.25
C LEU A 30 -5.46 -0.86 12.51
N LYS A 31 -5.81 0.41 12.77
CA LYS A 31 -7.00 1.08 12.18
C LYS A 31 -7.03 1.07 10.65
N ASP A 32 -5.89 0.91 10.00
CA ASP A 32 -5.78 0.83 8.54
C ASP A 32 -5.85 -0.59 7.96
N GLY A 33 -6.20 -1.59 8.78
CA GLY A 33 -6.44 -2.97 8.33
C GLY A 33 -7.32 -3.08 7.07
N PRO A 34 -8.50 -2.43 7.01
CA PRO A 34 -9.33 -2.43 5.80
C PRO A 34 -8.62 -1.86 4.56
N CYS A 35 -7.77 -0.84 4.75
CA CYS A 35 -6.97 -0.27 3.66
C CYS A 35 -5.87 -1.24 3.21
N LEU A 36 -5.21 -1.95 4.14
CA LEU A 36 -4.20 -2.95 3.81
C LEU A 36 -4.79 -4.13 3.03
N MET A 37 -6.01 -4.55 3.36
CA MET A 37 -6.74 -5.56 2.60
C MET A 37 -7.09 -5.06 1.19
N ARG A 38 -7.61 -3.83 1.04
CA ARG A 38 -7.86 -3.22 -0.29
C ARG A 38 -6.58 -3.10 -1.12
N LEU A 39 -5.47 -2.67 -0.51
CA LEU A 39 -4.17 -2.62 -1.20
C LEU A 39 -3.70 -4.02 -1.63
N THR A 40 -4.03 -5.05 -0.85
CA THR A 40 -3.74 -6.45 -1.20
C THR A 40 -4.57 -6.91 -2.40
N THR A 41 -5.86 -6.60 -2.44
CA THR A 41 -6.70 -6.94 -3.61
C THR A 41 -6.26 -6.21 -4.88
N MET A 42 -5.61 -5.05 -4.73
CA MET A 42 -5.01 -4.29 -5.84
C MET A 42 -3.58 -4.73 -6.20
N GLY A 43 -3.00 -5.70 -5.48
CA GLY A 43 -1.62 -6.16 -5.70
C GLY A 43 -0.54 -5.15 -5.27
N LEU A 44 -0.89 -4.13 -4.49
CA LEU A 44 0.02 -3.08 -4.01
C LEU A 44 0.66 -3.41 -2.64
N ALA A 45 0.07 -4.36 -1.92
CA ALA A 45 0.58 -4.92 -0.68
C ALA A 45 0.38 -6.44 -0.69
N ARG A 46 1.09 -7.16 0.18
CA ARG A 46 0.83 -8.59 0.42
C ARG A 46 0.94 -8.93 1.91
N PRO A 47 0.12 -9.86 2.42
CA PRO A 47 0.33 -10.47 3.72
C PRO A 47 1.56 -11.39 3.66
N ARG A 48 2.24 -11.49 4.80
CA ARG A 48 3.36 -12.39 5.06
C ARG A 48 2.88 -13.55 5.96
N GLU A 49 3.72 -14.57 6.06
CA GLU A 49 3.47 -15.73 6.93
C GLU A 49 3.36 -15.36 8.42
N ASP A 50 4.02 -14.29 8.84
CA ASP A 50 3.95 -13.72 10.20
C ASP A 50 2.70 -12.86 10.45
N GLY A 51 1.77 -12.81 9.48
CA GLY A 51 0.53 -12.02 9.55
C GLY A 51 0.73 -10.52 9.32
N ARG A 52 1.96 -10.06 9.05
CA ARG A 52 2.24 -8.65 8.73
C ARG A 52 2.05 -8.38 7.25
N PHE A 53 1.94 -7.10 6.89
CA PHE A 53 1.81 -6.64 5.52
C PHE A 53 3.10 -6.00 5.04
N GLU A 54 3.48 -6.28 3.81
CA GLU A 54 4.60 -5.60 3.14
C GLU A 54 4.18 -5.01 1.79
N ILE A 55 4.94 -4.02 1.33
CA ILE A 55 4.71 -3.38 0.04
C ILE A 55 5.27 -4.24 -1.09
N THR A 56 4.50 -4.38 -2.18
CA THR A 56 4.99 -5.02 -3.41
C THR A 56 5.73 -4.01 -4.29
N ASP A 57 6.40 -4.47 -5.35
CA ASP A 57 7.03 -3.57 -6.32
C ASP A 57 6.01 -2.69 -7.05
N ALA A 58 4.82 -3.23 -7.36
CA ALA A 58 3.71 -2.44 -7.88
C ALA A 58 3.26 -1.36 -6.88
N GLY A 59 3.22 -1.69 -5.59
CA GLY A 59 2.98 -0.73 -4.51
C GLY A 59 4.02 0.38 -4.46
N ARG A 60 5.31 0.05 -4.61
CA ARG A 60 6.41 1.03 -4.65
C ARG A 60 6.29 1.96 -5.85
N ALA A 61 6.00 1.41 -7.03
CA ALA A 61 5.79 2.19 -8.25
C ALA A 61 4.61 3.16 -8.08
N ARG A 62 3.49 2.67 -7.54
CA ARG A 62 2.30 3.49 -7.28
C ARG A 62 2.56 4.56 -6.23
N HIS A 63 3.31 4.25 -5.16
CA HIS A 63 3.71 5.23 -4.15
C HIS A 63 4.56 6.35 -4.78
N ARG A 64 5.49 5.97 -5.66
CA ARG A 64 6.35 6.94 -6.34
C ARG A 64 5.55 7.93 -7.19
N SER A 65 4.55 7.44 -7.94
CA SER A 65 3.72 8.30 -8.79
C SER A 65 2.70 9.14 -8.01
N GLU A 66 1.96 8.53 -7.08
CA GLU A 66 0.79 9.16 -6.44
C GLU A 66 1.14 9.96 -5.18
N ILE A 67 2.19 9.57 -4.46
CA ILE A 67 2.53 10.11 -3.14
C ILE A 67 3.76 11.00 -3.24
N LEU A 68 4.85 10.49 -3.81
CA LEU A 68 6.07 11.28 -3.99
C LEU A 68 5.99 12.24 -5.19
N LYS A 69 5.01 12.05 -6.09
CA LYS A 69 4.87 12.80 -7.35
C LYS A 69 6.14 12.78 -8.20
N ARG A 70 6.90 11.68 -8.12
CA ARG A 70 8.12 11.45 -8.91
C ARG A 70 7.73 10.63 -10.13
N GLN A 71 7.59 11.28 -11.28
CA GLN A 71 7.38 10.57 -12.55
C GLN A 71 8.60 9.72 -12.89
N ALA A 72 8.40 8.63 -13.63
CA ALA A 72 9.51 7.96 -14.29
C ALA A 72 10.10 8.91 -15.33
N ALA A 73 11.39 9.21 -15.18
CA ALA A 73 12.20 9.83 -16.21
C ALA A 73 12.40 8.84 -17.36
#